data_AF-H6V3F8-F1
#
_entry.id   AF-H6V3F8-F1
#
_cell.length_a   1.000
_cell.length_b   1.000
_cell.length_c   1.000
_cell.angle_alpha   90.00
_cell.angle_beta   90.00
_cell.angle_gamma   90.00
#
_symmetry.space_group_name_H-M   'P 1'
#
loop_
_entity.id
_entity.type
_entity.pdbx_description
1 polymer ?
#
loop_
_entity_poly.entity_id
_entity_poly.type
_entity_poly.pdbx_seq_one_letter_code
_entity_poly.pdbx_strand_id
1 'polypeptide(L)'
;TQNQAFSAVLFLLREVLGLDVGEIKGIRAKRGPKLPVVLSVEEVRAVFASITGTRRLMLELAYGAGLRVTELVRLRVQDVDFENGILFVRAGKGDKDRSTLLPGRLLDPLEEQIGRVRQLHRKDVEAGHGEVYLPGALARKYPDAPKKTGWQYVFPARSLSVDPRSGKVMRHHIGQQVVQRSMKDAVRRAGIEKNASVHTLRHRFATHLL
;
A
#
# COMPACT_ATOMS: atom_id res chain seq x y z
N THR A 1 18.81 11.22 -7.04
CA THR A 1 18.76 11.83 -8.39
C THR A 1 19.97 11.41 -9.19
N GLN A 2 21.22 11.73 -8.80
CA GLN A 2 22.42 11.29 -9.54
C GLN A 2 22.53 9.76 -9.71
N ASN A 3 22.46 8.97 -8.62
CA ASN A 3 22.52 7.51 -8.75
C ASN A 3 21.36 6.92 -9.58
N GLN A 4 20.18 7.55 -9.54
CA GLN A 4 19.03 7.12 -10.35
C GLN A 4 19.25 7.43 -11.83
N ALA A 5 19.79 8.61 -12.14
CA ALA A 5 20.16 9.00 -13.51
C ALA A 5 21.26 8.10 -14.05
N PHE A 6 22.29 7.83 -13.24
CA PHE A 6 23.34 6.87 -13.58
C PHE A 6 22.78 5.48 -13.89
N SER A 7 21.89 4.96 -13.04
CA SER A 7 21.20 3.69 -13.30
C SER A 7 20.32 3.72 -14.55
N ALA A 8 19.62 4.83 -14.83
CA ALA A 8 18.79 4.97 -16.02
C ALA A 8 19.61 4.99 -17.31
N VAL A 9 20.73 5.71 -17.33
CA VAL A 9 21.66 5.76 -18.47
C VAL A 9 22.30 4.38 -18.68
N LEU A 10 22.74 3.71 -17.61
CA LEU A 10 23.26 2.35 -17.70
C LEU A 10 22.24 1.37 -18.28
N PHE A 11 20.97 1.46 -17.85
CA PHE A 11 19.89 0.63 -18.39
C PHE A 11 19.66 0.90 -19.88
N LEU A 12 19.61 2.18 -20.29
CA LEU A 12 19.46 2.55 -21.71
C LEU A 12 20.60 1.97 -22.55
N LEU A 13 21.85 2.16 -22.12
CA LEU A 13 23.01 1.70 -22.90
C LEU A 13 23.04 0.18 -23.02
N ARG A 14 22.80 -0.55 -21.92
CA ARG A 14 22.92 -2.02 -21.89
C ARG A 14 21.70 -2.74 -22.45
N GLU A 15 20.51 -2.41 -21.95
CA GLU A 15 19.29 -3.20 -22.20
C GLU A 15 18.53 -2.73 -23.44
N VAL A 16 18.65 -1.44 -23.80
CA VAL A 16 17.93 -0.88 -24.96
C VAL A 16 18.83 -0.78 -26.18
N LEU A 17 20.07 -0.29 -26.01
CA LEU A 17 21.00 -0.08 -27.12
C LEU A 17 21.98 -1.23 -27.32
N GLY A 18 22.02 -2.22 -26.41
CA GLY A 18 22.89 -3.39 -26.53
C GLY A 18 24.39 -3.08 -26.49
N LEU A 19 24.77 -1.91 -25.95
CA LEU A 19 26.15 -1.46 -25.88
C LEU A 19 26.83 -2.06 -24.65
N ASP A 20 27.97 -2.72 -24.87
CA ASP A 20 28.87 -3.08 -23.77
C ASP A 20 29.63 -1.84 -23.29
N VAL A 21 29.26 -1.36 -22.12
CA VAL A 21 29.83 -0.18 -21.47
C VAL A 21 30.93 -0.52 -20.46
N GLY A 22 31.29 -1.80 -20.33
CA GLY A 22 32.30 -2.26 -19.37
C GLY A 22 32.02 -1.84 -17.91
N GLU A 23 33.07 -1.81 -17.09
CA GLU A 23 33.03 -1.26 -15.73
C GLU A 23 33.11 0.26 -15.74
N ILE A 24 31.96 0.92 -15.57
CA ILE A 24 31.93 2.37 -15.32
C ILE A 24 32.26 2.63 -13.85
N LYS A 25 33.50 3.08 -13.57
CA LYS A 25 33.95 3.56 -12.25
C LYS A 25 33.32 4.92 -11.92
N GLY A 26 32.00 4.95 -11.75
CA GLY A 26 31.26 6.15 -11.32
C GLY A 26 31.33 6.32 -9.81
N ILE A 27 31.68 7.52 -9.33
CA ILE A 27 31.54 7.88 -7.92
C ILE A 27 30.04 7.90 -7.61
N ARG A 28 29.55 6.85 -6.95
CA ARG A 28 28.18 6.85 -6.43
C ARG A 28 28.08 7.93 -5.37
N ALA A 29 27.10 8.83 -5.51
CA ALA A 29 26.78 9.76 -4.44
C ALA A 29 26.38 8.97 -3.19
N LYS A 30 27.21 9.07 -2.15
CA LYS A 30 26.87 8.56 -0.81
C LYS A 30 25.98 9.61 -0.14
N ARG A 31 24.77 9.22 0.23
CA ARG A 31 23.97 10.04 1.15
C ARG A 31 24.46 9.75 2.56
N GLY A 32 24.75 10.80 3.33
CA GLY A 32 25.05 10.67 4.75
C GLY A 32 23.91 9.96 5.50
N PRO A 33 24.20 9.25 6.60
CA PRO A 33 23.19 8.57 7.40
C PRO A 33 22.16 9.58 7.89
N LYS A 34 20.87 9.30 7.66
CA LYS A 34 19.78 10.09 8.25
C LYS A 34 19.32 9.39 9.52
N LEU A 35 19.22 10.14 10.61
CA LEU A 35 18.62 9.63 11.83
C LEU A 35 17.13 9.33 11.57
N PRO A 36 16.62 8.16 12.01
CA PRO A 36 15.21 7.84 11.87
C PRO A 36 14.38 8.79 12.73
N VAL A 37 13.33 9.35 12.15
CA VAL A 37 12.30 10.07 12.91
C VAL A 37 11.42 9.03 13.58
N VAL A 38 11.20 9.16 14.89
CA VAL A 38 10.33 8.29 15.69
C VAL A 38 9.28 9.12 16.44
N LEU A 39 8.06 8.58 16.53
CA LEU A 39 6.96 9.16 17.31
C LEU A 39 6.85 8.50 18.68
N SER A 40 6.41 9.24 19.70
CA SER A 40 6.04 8.74 21.04
C SER A 40 4.64 8.11 21.03
N VAL A 41 4.19 7.57 22.18
CA VAL A 41 2.88 6.87 22.25
C VAL A 41 1.77 7.89 22.17
N GLU A 42 1.98 9.00 22.85
CA GLU A 42 1.13 10.16 22.94
C GLU A 42 1.00 10.82 21.58
N GLU A 43 2.11 10.99 20.85
CA GLU A 43 2.11 11.53 19.49
C GLU A 43 1.33 10.62 18.52
N VAL A 44 1.53 9.29 18.58
CA VAL A 44 0.77 8.35 17.74
C VAL A 44 -0.71 8.39 18.08
N ARG A 45 -1.08 8.44 19.37
CA ARG A 45 -2.46 8.58 19.81
C ARG A 45 -3.08 9.89 19.30
N ALA A 46 -2.36 11.00 19.39
CA ALA A 46 -2.81 12.31 18.89
C ALA A 46 -3.04 12.31 17.37
N VAL A 47 -2.15 11.64 16.60
CA VAL A 47 -2.34 11.45 15.15
C VAL A 47 -3.61 10.67 14.85
N PHE A 48 -3.90 9.58 15.56
CA PHE A 48 -5.12 8.80 15.32
C PHE A 48 -6.38 9.50 15.80
N ALA A 49 -6.30 10.35 16.82
CA ALA A 49 -7.41 11.17 17.29
C ALA A 49 -7.77 12.29 16.28
N SER A 50 -6.82 12.78 15.49
CA SER A 50 -7.03 13.90 14.55
C SER A 50 -7.58 13.48 13.16
N ILE A 51 -7.85 12.19 12.99
CA ILE A 51 -8.35 11.58 11.75
C ILE A 51 -9.48 10.59 12.03
N THR A 52 -10.41 10.44 11.09
CA THR A 52 -11.59 9.57 11.25
C THR A 52 -11.85 8.72 9.99
N GLY A 53 -12.78 7.76 10.12
CA GLY A 53 -13.27 6.93 9.02
C GLY A 53 -12.19 6.05 8.38
N THR A 54 -12.37 5.73 7.09
CA THR A 54 -11.49 4.79 6.35
C THR A 54 -10.02 5.21 6.37
N ARG A 55 -9.71 6.52 6.37
CA ARG A 55 -8.31 6.99 6.40
C ARG A 55 -7.64 6.70 7.74
N ARG A 56 -8.38 6.79 8.85
CA ARG A 56 -7.89 6.37 10.18
C ARG A 56 -7.59 4.88 10.20
N LEU A 57 -8.54 4.06 9.77
CA LEU A 57 -8.38 2.60 9.69
C LEU A 57 -7.13 2.21 8.89
N MET A 58 -6.90 2.87 7.76
CA MET A 58 -5.70 2.67 6.94
C MET A 58 -4.40 2.97 7.70
N LEU A 59 -4.33 4.08 8.45
CA LEU A 59 -3.14 4.42 9.23
C LEU A 59 -2.96 3.51 10.45
N GLU A 60 -4.05 3.12 11.10
CA GLU A 60 -4.02 2.16 12.22
C GLU A 60 -3.57 0.77 11.77
N LEU A 61 -3.97 0.31 10.56
CA LEU A 61 -3.44 -0.91 9.94
C LEU A 61 -1.96 -0.76 9.56
N ALA A 62 -1.56 0.37 8.96
CA ALA A 62 -0.16 0.61 8.63
C ALA A 62 0.74 0.53 9.88
N TYR A 63 0.26 1.06 11.00
CA TYR A 63 0.93 1.03 12.28
C TYR A 63 0.89 -0.36 12.92
N GLY A 64 -0.30 -0.94 13.11
CA GLY A 64 -0.49 -2.15 13.90
C GLY A 64 -0.17 -3.47 13.17
N ALA A 65 -0.15 -3.47 11.84
CA ALA A 65 0.28 -4.61 11.02
C ALA A 65 1.62 -4.34 10.30
N GLY A 66 2.26 -3.21 10.58
CA GLY A 66 3.55 -2.86 9.97
C GLY A 66 3.54 -2.90 8.44
N LEU A 67 2.46 -2.46 7.79
CA LEU A 67 2.30 -2.48 6.32
C LEU A 67 3.05 -1.31 5.67
N ARG A 68 3.70 -1.55 4.53
CA ARG A 68 4.12 -0.45 3.63
C ARG A 68 2.86 0.18 3.04
N VAL A 69 2.93 1.46 2.66
CA VAL A 69 1.81 2.14 1.96
C VAL A 69 1.37 1.35 0.72
N THR A 70 2.31 0.81 -0.06
CA THR A 70 2.00 -0.01 -1.24
C THR A 70 1.32 -1.33 -0.89
N GLU A 71 1.72 -1.98 0.22
CA GLU A 71 1.11 -3.22 0.71
C GLU A 71 -0.32 -2.94 1.18
N LEU A 72 -0.50 -1.87 1.97
CA LEU A 72 -1.78 -1.42 2.51
C LEU A 72 -2.80 -1.11 1.41
N VAL A 73 -2.44 -0.29 0.41
CA VAL A 73 -3.40 0.09 -0.63
C VAL A 73 -3.73 -1.07 -1.55
N ARG A 74 -2.84 -2.06 -1.68
CA ARG A 74 -3.05 -3.23 -2.55
C ARG A 74 -3.70 -4.42 -1.85
N LEU A 75 -3.95 -4.33 -0.54
CA LEU A 75 -4.58 -5.39 0.25
C LEU A 75 -5.93 -5.78 -0.37
N ARG A 76 -6.14 -7.07 -0.62
CA ARG A 76 -7.39 -7.60 -1.17
C ARG A 76 -8.24 -8.22 -0.07
N VAL A 77 -9.54 -8.39 -0.32
CA VAL A 77 -10.49 -8.93 0.66
C VAL A 77 -10.07 -10.34 1.12
N GLN A 78 -9.60 -11.19 0.20
CA GLN A 78 -9.14 -12.55 0.52
C GLN A 78 -7.81 -12.61 1.31
N ASP A 79 -7.10 -11.48 1.42
CA ASP A 79 -5.83 -11.42 2.14
C ASP A 79 -6.04 -11.21 3.65
N VAL A 80 -7.29 -11.08 4.10
CA VAL A 80 -7.66 -10.87 5.50
C VAL A 80 -8.22 -12.16 6.08
N ASP A 81 -7.53 -12.72 7.06
CA ASP A 81 -7.95 -13.86 7.85
C ASP A 81 -8.42 -13.38 9.22
N PHE A 82 -9.74 -13.28 9.38
CA PHE A 82 -10.36 -12.80 10.61
C PHE A 82 -10.31 -13.86 11.73
N GLU A 83 -10.36 -15.14 11.39
CA GLU A 83 -10.38 -16.24 12.37
C GLU A 83 -9.04 -16.30 13.10
N ASN A 84 -7.93 -16.21 12.36
CA ASN A 84 -6.59 -16.28 12.92
C ASN A 84 -6.01 -14.91 13.27
N GLY A 85 -6.68 -13.81 12.91
CA GLY A 85 -6.16 -12.46 13.09
C GLY A 85 -4.88 -12.22 12.30
N ILE A 86 -4.85 -12.65 11.04
CA ILE A 86 -3.66 -12.58 10.17
C ILE A 86 -3.98 -11.80 8.88
N LEU A 87 -3.01 -11.03 8.41
CA LEU A 87 -3.00 -10.42 7.08
C LEU A 87 -1.94 -11.08 6.20
N PHE A 88 -2.33 -11.46 4.99
CA PHE A 88 -1.42 -11.95 3.96
C PHE A 88 -0.97 -10.81 3.05
N VAL A 89 0.31 -10.49 3.07
CA VAL A 89 0.90 -9.49 2.18
C VAL A 89 1.46 -10.20 0.96
N ARG A 90 0.78 -10.05 -0.18
CA ARG A 90 1.19 -10.62 -1.47
C ARG A 90 2.23 -9.75 -2.17
N ALA A 91 3.18 -10.38 -2.86
CA ALA A 91 4.19 -9.70 -3.69
C ALA A 91 4.93 -8.58 -2.92
N GLY A 92 5.42 -8.91 -1.73
CA GLY A 92 6.21 -8.03 -0.89
C GLY A 92 7.60 -7.71 -1.49
N LYS A 93 8.53 -7.23 -0.65
CA LYS A 93 9.89 -6.93 -1.10
C LYS A 93 10.54 -8.19 -1.69
N GLY A 94 10.94 -8.12 -2.97
CA GLY A 94 11.53 -9.25 -3.69
C GLY A 94 10.51 -10.28 -4.17
N ASP A 95 9.25 -9.87 -4.35
CA ASP A 95 8.14 -10.73 -4.78
C ASP A 95 7.84 -11.90 -3.83
N LYS A 96 8.16 -11.71 -2.55
CA LYS A 96 7.91 -12.70 -1.50
C LYS A 96 6.64 -12.36 -0.74
N ASP A 97 5.80 -13.37 -0.59
CA ASP A 97 4.64 -13.31 0.29
C ASP A 97 5.09 -13.36 1.75
N ARG A 98 4.37 -12.67 2.63
CA ARG A 98 4.55 -12.75 4.09
C ARG A 98 3.22 -12.62 4.79
N SER A 99 3.10 -13.17 5.98
CA SER A 99 2.01 -12.88 6.91
C SER A 99 2.41 -11.79 7.90
N THR A 100 1.42 -11.12 8.48
CA THR A 100 1.58 -10.21 9.61
C THR A 100 0.32 -10.23 10.48
N LEU A 101 0.43 -9.74 11.71
CA LEU A 101 -0.68 -9.75 12.67
C LEU A 101 -1.72 -8.69 12.29
N LEU A 102 -2.99 -9.03 12.48
CA LEU A 102 -4.13 -8.12 12.45
C LEU A 102 -4.49 -7.75 13.89
N PRO A 103 -4.30 -6.49 14.32
CA PRO A 103 -4.67 -6.09 15.67
C PRO A 103 -6.15 -6.32 15.95
N GLY A 104 -6.49 -7.01 17.05
CA GLY A 104 -7.87 -7.38 17.38
C GLY A 104 -8.87 -6.21 17.37
N ARG A 105 -8.43 -5.02 17.84
CA ARG A 105 -9.24 -3.79 17.82
C ARG A 105 -9.66 -3.32 16.41
N LEU A 106 -9.03 -3.84 15.36
CA LEU A 106 -9.29 -3.49 13.97
C LEU A 106 -10.11 -4.55 13.24
N LEU A 107 -10.52 -5.64 13.90
CA LEU A 107 -11.36 -6.67 13.31
C LEU A 107 -12.70 -6.08 12.86
N ASP A 108 -13.50 -5.54 13.78
CA ASP A 108 -14.84 -5.02 13.45
C ASP A 108 -14.79 -3.86 12.43
N PRO A 109 -13.92 -2.83 12.59
CA PRO A 109 -13.84 -1.75 11.60
C PRO A 109 -13.42 -2.23 10.20
N LEU A 110 -12.58 -3.28 10.14
CA LEU A 110 -12.14 -3.87 8.88
C LEU A 110 -13.24 -4.71 8.26
N GLU A 111 -14.00 -5.45 9.05
CA GLU A 111 -15.17 -6.21 8.60
C GLU A 111 -16.24 -5.27 8.03
N GLU A 112 -16.55 -4.17 8.72
CA GLU A 112 -17.46 -3.13 8.21
C GLU A 112 -16.95 -2.50 6.90
N GLN A 113 -15.65 -2.25 6.79
CA GLN A 113 -15.03 -1.76 5.55
C GLN A 113 -15.20 -2.77 4.42
N ILE A 114 -14.97 -4.07 4.67
CA ILE A 114 -15.17 -5.13 3.67
C ILE A 114 -16.65 -5.29 3.31
N GLY A 115 -17.56 -5.13 4.27
CA GLY A 115 -19.00 -5.06 4.04
C GLY A 115 -19.36 -3.97 3.02
N ARG A 116 -18.80 -2.77 3.19
CA ARG A 116 -18.95 -1.66 2.22
C ARG A 116 -18.34 -2.00 0.85
N VAL A 117 -17.20 -2.67 0.80
CA VAL A 117 -16.59 -3.15 -0.46
C VAL A 117 -17.48 -4.15 -1.17
N ARG A 118 -18.09 -5.11 -0.45
CA ARG A 118 -19.03 -6.09 -1.02
C ARG A 118 -20.22 -5.41 -1.68
N GLN A 119 -20.79 -4.40 -1.02
CA GLN A 119 -21.92 -3.63 -1.57
C GLN A 119 -21.50 -2.81 -2.80
N LEU A 120 -20.33 -2.16 -2.74
CA LEU A 120 -19.80 -1.39 -3.86
C LEU A 120 -19.52 -2.29 -5.08
N HIS A 121 -18.88 -3.43 -4.85
CA HIS A 121 -18.58 -4.42 -5.90
C HIS A 121 -19.84 -4.92 -6.57
N ARG A 122 -20.91 -5.19 -5.81
CA ARG A 122 -22.20 -5.59 -6.38
C ARG A 122 -22.73 -4.55 -7.37
N LYS A 123 -22.70 -3.26 -6.99
CA LYS A 123 -23.11 -2.16 -7.87
C LYS A 123 -22.23 -2.05 -9.11
N ASP A 124 -20.92 -2.24 -8.96
CA ASP A 124 -19.99 -2.22 -10.09
C ASP A 124 -20.25 -3.40 -11.04
N VAL A 125 -20.54 -4.60 -10.52
CA VAL A 125 -20.91 -5.78 -11.32
C VAL A 125 -22.20 -5.53 -12.09
N GLU A 126 -23.23 -4.99 -11.44
CA GLU A 126 -24.51 -4.63 -12.07
C GLU A 126 -24.33 -3.59 -13.19
N ALA A 127 -23.37 -2.67 -13.03
CA ALA A 127 -23.00 -1.68 -14.04
C ALA A 127 -22.02 -2.19 -15.12
N GLY A 128 -21.61 -3.47 -15.09
CA GLY A 128 -20.66 -4.04 -16.06
C GLY A 128 -19.18 -3.67 -15.82
N HIS A 129 -18.84 -3.18 -14.63
CA HIS A 129 -17.51 -2.70 -14.24
C HIS A 129 -16.89 -3.46 -13.06
N GLY A 130 -17.45 -4.62 -12.70
CA GLY A 130 -17.02 -5.43 -11.55
C GLY A 130 -15.74 -6.24 -11.75
N GLU A 131 -14.91 -5.92 -12.75
CA GLU A 131 -13.59 -6.55 -12.88
C GLU A 131 -12.52 -5.76 -12.11
N VAL A 132 -11.43 -6.42 -11.71
CA VAL A 132 -10.26 -5.77 -11.13
C VAL A 132 -8.98 -6.25 -11.80
N TYR A 133 -7.99 -5.36 -11.89
CA TYR A 133 -6.66 -5.73 -12.38
C TYR A 133 -6.02 -6.83 -11.53
N LEU A 134 -5.51 -7.87 -12.20
CA LEU A 134 -4.69 -8.92 -11.62
C LEU A 134 -3.28 -8.88 -12.22
N PRO A 135 -2.22 -9.04 -11.40
CA PRO A 135 -0.85 -8.97 -11.88
C PRO A 135 -0.42 -10.21 -12.68
N GLY A 136 0.41 -9.98 -13.69
CA GLY A 136 1.08 -11.02 -14.47
C GLY A 136 0.10 -11.97 -15.17
N ALA A 137 0.38 -13.28 -15.10
CA ALA A 137 -0.42 -14.30 -15.76
C ALA A 137 -1.69 -14.70 -14.98
N LEU A 138 -2.00 -14.07 -13.84
CA LEU A 138 -3.12 -14.48 -12.99
C LEU A 138 -4.47 -14.35 -13.68
N ALA A 139 -4.72 -13.26 -14.41
CA ALA A 139 -5.96 -13.09 -15.17
C ALA A 139 -6.13 -14.17 -16.25
N ARG A 140 -5.02 -14.63 -16.86
CA ARG A 140 -5.03 -15.72 -17.85
C ARG A 140 -5.26 -17.08 -17.19
N LYS A 141 -4.64 -17.34 -16.04
CA LYS A 141 -4.76 -18.62 -15.31
C LYS A 141 -6.12 -18.77 -14.64
N TYR A 142 -6.70 -17.67 -14.18
CA TYR A 142 -7.99 -17.65 -13.47
C TYR A 142 -8.90 -16.56 -14.06
N PRO A 143 -9.58 -16.83 -15.19
CA PRO A 143 -10.40 -15.83 -15.89
C PRO A 143 -11.53 -15.23 -15.06
N ASP A 144 -12.07 -15.97 -14.10
CA ASP A 144 -13.16 -15.51 -13.24
C ASP A 144 -12.68 -14.77 -11.99
N ALA A 145 -11.40 -14.86 -11.64
CA ALA A 145 -10.84 -14.23 -10.45
C ALA A 145 -11.09 -12.71 -10.38
N PRO A 146 -10.92 -11.92 -11.48
CA PRO A 146 -11.17 -10.48 -11.47
C PRO A 146 -12.57 -10.07 -11.01
N LYS A 147 -13.58 -10.94 -11.18
CA LYS A 147 -14.98 -10.66 -10.86
C LYS A 147 -15.36 -11.08 -9.43
N LYS A 148 -14.53 -11.88 -8.78
CA LYS A 148 -14.81 -12.38 -7.42
C LYS A 148 -14.50 -11.30 -6.39
N THR A 149 -15.36 -11.23 -5.36
CA THR A 149 -15.21 -10.23 -4.29
C THR A 149 -13.90 -10.38 -3.52
N GLY A 150 -13.40 -11.60 -3.35
CA GLY A 150 -12.12 -11.87 -2.67
C GLY A 150 -10.93 -11.15 -3.33
N TRP A 151 -10.98 -10.92 -4.64
CA TRP A 151 -9.93 -10.21 -5.37
C TRP A 151 -10.08 -8.70 -5.33
N GLN A 152 -11.19 -8.16 -4.85
CA GLN A 152 -11.37 -6.71 -4.77
C GLN A 152 -10.48 -6.10 -3.69
N TYR A 153 -10.08 -4.85 -3.89
CA TYR A 153 -9.28 -4.12 -2.92
C TYR A 153 -10.11 -3.79 -1.67
N VAL A 154 -9.51 -3.94 -0.49
CA VAL A 154 -10.13 -3.54 0.80
C VAL A 154 -10.36 -2.03 0.84
N PHE A 155 -9.46 -1.26 0.22
CA PHE A 155 -9.52 0.19 0.13
C PHE A 155 -9.64 0.65 -1.33
N PRO A 156 -10.82 0.52 -1.94
CA PRO A 156 -11.01 0.88 -3.33
C PRO A 156 -11.04 2.41 -3.51
N ALA A 157 -10.72 2.87 -4.73
CA ALA A 157 -10.86 4.25 -5.15
C ALA A 157 -12.34 4.65 -5.20
N ARG A 158 -12.62 5.95 -5.00
CA ARG A 158 -13.99 6.49 -5.01
C ARG A 158 -14.61 6.39 -6.40
N SER A 159 -13.85 6.67 -7.45
CA SER A 159 -14.28 6.64 -8.84
C SER A 159 -13.70 5.41 -9.57
N LEU A 160 -14.41 4.98 -10.59
CA LEU A 160 -13.88 4.05 -11.59
C LEU A 160 -12.80 4.74 -12.43
N SER A 161 -11.95 3.95 -13.07
CA SER A 161 -10.92 4.42 -13.97
C SER A 161 -10.71 3.43 -15.11
N VAL A 162 -10.25 3.92 -16.25
CA VAL A 162 -9.81 3.06 -17.36
C VAL A 162 -8.45 2.48 -17.00
N ASP A 163 -8.32 1.15 -17.00
CA ASP A 163 -7.02 0.50 -16.86
C ASP A 163 -6.21 0.68 -18.15
N PRO A 164 -5.00 1.28 -18.09
CA PRO A 164 -4.21 1.58 -19.28
C PRO A 164 -3.68 0.32 -20.00
N ARG A 165 -3.75 -0.86 -19.40
CA ARG A 165 -3.25 -2.12 -19.99
C ARG A 165 -4.32 -2.85 -20.79
N SER A 166 -5.54 -2.89 -20.25
CA SER A 166 -6.66 -3.62 -20.85
C SER A 166 -7.71 -2.72 -21.52
N GLY A 167 -7.70 -1.41 -21.26
CA GLY A 167 -8.73 -0.48 -21.73
C GLY A 167 -10.08 -0.62 -21.03
N LYS A 168 -10.22 -1.56 -20.09
CA LYS A 168 -11.47 -1.79 -19.35
C LYS A 168 -11.68 -0.75 -18.25
N VAL A 169 -12.93 -0.37 -18.05
CA VAL A 169 -13.34 0.44 -16.89
C VAL A 169 -13.45 -0.47 -15.67
N MET A 170 -12.67 -0.18 -14.64
CA MET A 170 -12.61 -0.97 -13.42
C MET A 170 -12.32 -0.12 -12.19
N ARG A 171 -12.60 -0.65 -11.01
CA ARG A 171 -12.26 0.00 -9.76
C ARG A 171 -10.83 -0.35 -9.33
N HIS A 172 -10.00 0.67 -9.22
CA HIS A 172 -8.65 0.51 -8.69
C HIS A 172 -8.62 0.74 -7.16
N HIS A 173 -7.49 0.46 -6.52
CA HIS A 173 -7.29 0.85 -5.13
C HIS A 173 -7.14 2.36 -4.97
N ILE A 174 -7.36 2.85 -3.74
CA ILE A 174 -7.08 4.24 -3.36
C ILE A 174 -5.62 4.60 -3.64
N GLY A 175 -5.38 5.83 -4.12
CA GLY A 175 -4.03 6.29 -4.44
C GLY A 175 -3.14 6.39 -3.20
N GLN A 176 -1.87 5.97 -3.32
CA GLN A 176 -0.88 6.03 -2.22
C GLN A 176 -0.73 7.47 -1.67
N GLN A 177 -0.81 8.46 -2.54
CA GLN A 177 -0.72 9.88 -2.17
C GLN A 177 -1.85 10.31 -1.24
N VAL A 178 -3.03 9.70 -1.32
CA VAL A 178 -4.14 10.01 -0.40
C VAL A 178 -3.78 9.60 1.02
N VAL A 179 -3.16 8.42 1.20
CA VAL A 179 -2.70 7.95 2.52
C VAL A 179 -1.58 8.83 3.05
N GLN A 180 -0.59 9.17 2.21
CA GLN A 180 0.52 10.04 2.62
C GLN A 180 0.05 11.44 3.03
N ARG A 181 -0.85 12.05 2.24
CA ARG A 181 -1.44 13.35 2.57
C ARG A 181 -2.26 13.28 3.86
N SER A 182 -3.07 12.24 4.02
CA SER A 182 -3.86 12.02 5.23
C SER A 182 -2.98 11.93 6.49
N MET A 183 -1.84 11.24 6.40
CA MET A 183 -0.85 11.21 7.48
C MET A 183 -0.26 12.59 7.76
N LYS A 184 0.18 13.32 6.72
CA LYS A 184 0.76 14.66 6.86
C LYS A 184 -0.24 15.64 7.49
N ASP A 185 -1.50 15.57 7.08
CA ASP A 185 -2.57 16.39 7.64
C ASP A 185 -2.86 16.03 9.10
N ALA A 186 -2.87 14.75 9.44
CA ALA A 186 -3.09 14.28 10.81
C ALA A 186 -1.95 14.70 11.76
N VAL A 187 -0.69 14.60 11.32
CA VAL A 187 0.51 15.08 12.06
C VAL A 187 0.41 16.58 12.32
N ARG A 188 0.06 17.36 11.29
CA ARG A 188 -0.12 18.81 11.41
C ARG A 188 -1.24 19.16 12.40
N ARG A 189 -2.39 18.49 12.32
CA ARG A 189 -3.51 18.72 13.26
C ARG A 189 -3.20 18.30 14.69
N ALA A 190 -2.34 17.31 14.87
CA ALA A 190 -1.87 16.86 16.18
C ALA A 190 -0.81 17.79 16.79
N GLY A 191 -0.42 18.87 16.11
CA GLY A 191 0.59 19.82 16.61
C GLY A 191 2.01 19.24 16.65
N ILE A 192 2.29 18.21 15.85
CA ILE A 192 3.60 17.53 15.87
C ILE A 192 4.53 18.20 14.86
N GLU A 193 5.67 18.70 15.34
CA GLU A 193 6.67 19.38 14.50
C GLU A 193 7.58 18.41 13.73
N LYS A 194 7.70 17.17 14.22
CA LYS A 194 8.54 16.14 13.59
C LYS A 194 8.05 15.86 12.17
N ASN A 195 9.01 15.68 11.24
CA ASN A 195 8.71 15.27 9.87
C ASN A 195 8.32 13.77 9.80
N ALA A 196 7.13 13.46 10.30
CA ALA A 196 6.60 12.12 10.38
C ALA A 196 5.83 11.73 9.11
N SER A 197 6.02 10.49 8.68
CA SER A 197 5.33 9.90 7.53
C SER A 197 4.72 8.55 7.90
N VAL A 198 4.02 7.91 6.97
CA VAL A 198 3.53 6.52 7.20
C VAL A 198 4.69 5.57 7.48
N HIS A 199 5.87 5.82 6.92
CA HIS A 199 7.07 5.03 7.22
C HIS A 199 7.49 5.16 8.69
N THR A 200 7.35 6.36 9.26
CA THR A 200 7.63 6.64 10.68
C THR A 200 6.73 5.80 11.60
N LEU A 201 5.44 5.68 11.28
CA LEU A 201 4.51 4.83 12.05
C LEU A 201 4.98 3.37 12.05
N ARG A 202 5.33 2.83 10.88
CA ARG A 202 5.79 1.44 10.75
C ARG A 202 7.10 1.17 11.49
N HIS A 203 8.02 2.13 11.57
CA HIS A 203 9.29 1.93 12.27
C HIS A 203 9.08 1.62 13.76
N ARG A 204 8.00 2.15 14.34
CA ARG A 204 7.66 1.97 15.75
C ARG A 204 6.94 0.64 16.05
N PHE A 205 6.33 0.02 15.05
CA PHE A 205 5.77 -1.33 15.18
C PHE A 205 6.86 -2.34 15.57
N ALA A 206 8.01 -2.26 14.91
CA ALA A 206 9.14 -3.14 15.19
C ALA A 206 9.73 -2.94 16.61
N THR A 207 9.55 -1.76 17.22
CA THR A 207 10.09 -1.44 18.55
C THR A 207 9.12 -1.67 19.70
N HIS A 208 7.83 -1.93 19.44
CA HIS A 208 6.84 -2.26 20.48
C HIS A 208 6.56 -3.76 20.57
N LEU A 209 7.05 -4.54 19.61
CA LEU A 209 7.02 -6.01 19.61
C LEU A 209 8.32 -6.64 20.13
N LEU A 210 9.31 -5.82 20.46
CA LEU A 210 10.54 -6.17 21.17
C LEU A 210 10.42 -5.65 22.60
#